data_AF-A0A8T2KEB4-F1
#
_entry.id   AF-A0A8T2KEB4-F1
#
_cell.length_a   1.000
_cell.length_b   1.000
_cell.length_c   1.000
_cell.angle_alpha   90.00
_cell.angle_beta   90.00
_cell.angle_gamma   90.00
#
_symmetry.space_group_name_H-M   'P 1'
#
loop_
_entity.id
_entity.type
_entity.pdbx_description
1 polymer ?
#
loop_
_entity_poly.entity_id
_entity_poly.type
_entity_poly.pdbx_seq_one_letter_code
_entity_poly.pdbx_strand_id
1 'polypeptide(L)'
;MVFVRGPDQCDIQHFVERVVFRLHDSFPRPKRVCKEPPYRVEETGYAGFILPIEVYFRNKEEPKKVCFTYDLFLNLEGNPPVNHLRCEKLTFNNPTKEFRKKLLKAGGVS
;
A
#
# COMPACT_ATOMS: atom_id res chain seq x y z
N MET A 1 13.40 0.93 2.66
CA MET A 1 12.41 0.55 1.62
C MET A 1 11.05 0.36 2.29
N VAL A 2 9.97 0.82 1.66
CA VAL A 2 8.58 0.57 2.08
C VAL A 2 7.78 0.04 0.89
N PHE A 3 6.83 -0.88 1.12
CA PHE A 3 6.08 -1.53 0.05
C PHE A 3 4.65 -1.87 0.44
N VAL A 4 3.81 -2.08 -0.57
CA VAL A 4 2.47 -2.67 -0.48
C VAL A 4 2.43 -3.89 -1.40
N ARG A 5 1.98 -5.02 -0.89
CA ARG A 5 1.84 -6.27 -1.66
C ARG A 5 0.67 -7.10 -1.15
N GLY A 6 0.17 -8.01 -1.98
CA GLY A 6 -0.76 -9.05 -1.55
C GLY A 6 -0.07 -10.11 -0.68
N PRO A 7 -0.86 -10.94 0.04
CA PRO A 7 -0.35 -12.18 0.63
C PRO A 7 0.18 -13.12 -0.47
N ASP A 8 1.01 -14.10 -0.09
CA ASP A 8 1.77 -14.93 -1.04
C ASP A 8 0.92 -15.43 -2.23
N GLN A 9 1.45 -15.26 -3.45
CA GLN A 9 0.83 -15.57 -4.74
C GLN A 9 -0.42 -14.76 -5.14
N CYS A 10 -0.89 -13.82 -4.32
CA CYS A 10 -2.06 -12.99 -4.65
C CYS A 10 -1.68 -11.71 -5.40
N ASP A 11 -2.08 -11.61 -6.68
CA ASP A 11 -1.87 -10.40 -7.47
C ASP A 11 -2.94 -9.34 -7.19
N ILE A 12 -2.57 -8.36 -6.38
CA ILE A 12 -3.44 -7.23 -6.04
C ILE A 12 -3.64 -6.25 -7.20
N GLN A 13 -2.82 -6.30 -8.27
CA GLN A 13 -2.96 -5.43 -9.44
C GLN A 13 -4.34 -5.58 -10.11
N HIS A 14 -5.00 -6.73 -9.92
CA HIS A 14 -6.36 -6.97 -10.42
C HIS A 14 -7.38 -5.95 -9.89
N PHE A 15 -7.28 -5.54 -8.62
CA PHE A 15 -8.20 -4.60 -8.00
C PHE A 15 -7.56 -3.28 -7.58
N VAL A 16 -6.23 -3.18 -7.55
CA VAL A 16 -5.49 -1.95 -7.24
C VAL A 16 -5.19 -1.19 -8.53
N GLU A 17 -5.60 0.08 -8.57
CA GLU A 17 -5.28 1.00 -9.67
C GLU A 17 -3.88 1.61 -9.48
N ARG A 18 -3.59 2.08 -8.26
CA ARG A 18 -2.32 2.70 -7.91
C ARG A 18 -2.17 2.81 -6.40
N VAL A 19 -0.91 2.88 -5.96
CA VAL A 19 -0.53 3.17 -4.57
C VAL A 19 0.18 4.51 -4.53
N VAL A 20 -0.18 5.36 -3.58
CA VAL A 20 0.44 6.66 -3.34
C VAL A 20 1.12 6.64 -1.98
N PHE A 21 2.43 6.84 -1.95
CA PHE A 21 3.20 7.03 -0.72
C PHE A 21 3.45 8.52 -0.55
N ARG A 22 3.04 9.09 0.59
CA ARG A 22 3.27 10.51 0.92
C ARG A 22 4.43 10.63 1.88
N LEU A 23 5.64 10.72 1.33
CA LEU A 23 6.86 10.96 2.11
C LEU A 23 6.77 12.31 2.85
N HIS A 24 7.63 12.49 3.84
CA HIS A 24 7.78 13.77 4.54
C HIS A 24 8.21 14.88 3.56
N ASP A 25 7.83 16.13 3.84
CA ASP A 25 8.06 17.27 2.94
C ASP A 25 9.55 17.63 2.74
N SER A 26 10.44 17.06 3.56
CA SER A 26 11.90 17.14 3.36
C SER A 26 12.39 16.37 2.14
N PHE A 27 11.62 15.42 1.61
CA PHE A 27 11.98 14.66 0.42
C PHE A 27 11.60 15.41 -0.86
N PRO A 28 12.46 15.40 -1.90
CA PRO A 28 12.08 15.94 -3.20
C PRO A 28 10.94 15.10 -3.78
N ARG A 29 9.89 15.79 -4.24
CA ARG A 29 8.66 15.18 -4.77
C ARG A 29 8.08 14.18 -3.75
N PRO A 30 7.56 14.65 -2.60
CA PRO A 30 7.17 13.78 -1.49
C PRO A 30 6.01 12.83 -1.83
N LYS A 31 5.18 13.20 -2.81
CA LYS A 31 4.11 12.35 -3.34
C LYS A 31 4.65 11.38 -4.39
N ARG A 32 4.86 10.12 -4.01
CA ARG A 32 5.27 9.02 -4.91
C ARG A 32 4.06 8.20 -5.33
N VAL A 33 3.92 7.94 -6.63
CA VAL A 33 2.78 7.21 -7.20
C VAL A 33 3.28 5.99 -7.97
N CYS A 34 2.85 4.81 -7.55
CA CYS A 34 3.12 3.53 -8.22
C CYS A 34 1.82 3.04 -8.85
N LYS A 35 1.76 2.96 -10.18
CA LYS A 35 0.56 2.48 -10.91
C LYS A 35 0.58 0.96 -11.14
N GLU A 36 1.76 0.35 -11.09
CA GLU A 36 1.98 -1.07 -11.37
C GLU A 36 2.92 -1.68 -10.32
N PRO A 37 2.84 -3.00 -10.07
CA PRO A 37 3.75 -3.68 -9.17
C PRO A 37 5.19 -3.69 -9.73
N PRO A 38 6.22 -3.70 -8.85
CA PRO A 38 6.14 -3.68 -7.40
C PRO A 38 5.76 -2.29 -6.85
N TYR A 39 4.74 -2.23 -5.99
CA TYR A 39 4.33 -0.99 -5.33
C TYR A 39 5.26 -0.71 -4.16
N ARG A 40 6.42 -0.11 -4.43
CA ARG A 40 7.44 0.19 -3.43
C ARG A 40 8.16 1.51 -3.65
N VAL A 41 8.71 2.05 -2.57
CA VAL A 41 9.57 3.22 -2.59
C VAL A 41 10.85 2.90 -1.81
N GLU A 42 11.98 3.24 -2.42
CA GLU A 42 13.32 3.11 -1.87
C GLU A 42 13.90 4.51 -1.73
N GLU A 43 14.30 4.87 -0.50
CA GLU A 43 14.82 6.19 -0.14
C GLU A 43 15.80 6.04 1.01
N THR A 44 16.69 7.03 1.15
CA THR A 44 17.60 7.19 2.27
C THR A 44 17.20 8.43 3.07
N GLY A 45 17.16 8.31 4.39
CA GLY A 45 16.75 9.40 5.28
C GLY A 45 17.43 9.30 6.63
N TYR A 46 17.31 10.36 7.42
CA TYR A 46 17.97 10.51 8.72
C TYR A 46 17.05 10.21 9.91
N ALA A 47 15.73 10.17 9.70
CA ALA A 47 14.75 9.95 10.74
C ALA A 47 13.54 9.17 10.22
N GLY A 48 12.89 8.47 11.13
CA GLY A 48 11.58 7.87 10.90
C GLY A 48 10.46 8.91 10.92
N PHE A 49 9.32 8.59 10.31
CA PHE A 49 8.16 9.46 10.25
C PHE A 49 6.88 8.68 9.96
N ILE A 50 5.74 9.33 10.21
CA ILE A 50 4.43 8.81 9.83
C ILE A 50 4.23 8.98 8.32
N LEU A 51 4.06 7.86 7.61
CA LEU A 51 3.91 7.77 6.17
C LEU A 51 2.45 7.45 5.81
N PRO A 52 1.66 8.42 5.32
CA PRO A 52 0.37 8.13 4.72
C PRO A 52 0.53 7.35 3.40
N ILE A 53 -0.16 6.22 3.30
CA ILE A 53 -0.20 5.35 2.13
C ILE A 53 -1.66 5.28 1.65
N GLU A 54 -1.92 5.70 0.41
CA GLU A 54 -3.24 5.60 -0.22
C GLU A 54 -3.25 4.49 -1.25
N VAL A 55 -4.14 3.51 -1.11
CA VAL A 55 -4.35 2.45 -2.10
C VAL A 55 -5.64 2.75 -2.85
N TYR A 56 -5.53 3.07 -4.14
CA TYR A 56 -6.67 3.33 -5.02
C TYR A 56 -7.14 2.04 -5.66
N PHE A 57 -8.45 1.84 -5.70
CA PHE A 57 -9.06 0.64 -6.24
C PHE A 57 -9.54 0.88 -7.67
N ARG A 58 -9.52 -0.16 -8.50
CA ARG A 58 -10.18 -0.23 -9.81
C ARG A 58 -11.70 -0.40 -9.64
N ASN A 59 -12.29 0.44 -8.80
CA ASN A 59 -13.71 0.48 -8.45
C ASN A 59 -14.33 1.77 -8.98
N LYS A 60 -15.53 1.68 -9.56
CA LYS A 60 -16.27 2.85 -10.06
C LYS A 60 -17.10 3.51 -8.96
N GLU A 61 -17.48 2.74 -7.94
CA GLU A 61 -18.27 3.17 -6.79
C GLU A 61 -17.38 3.41 -5.56
N GLU A 62 -17.96 3.91 -4.48
CA GLU A 62 -17.25 4.03 -3.20
C GLU A 62 -17.13 2.65 -2.51
N PRO A 63 -16.03 2.39 -1.78
CA PRO A 63 -14.86 3.25 -1.64
C PRO A 63 -13.96 3.22 -2.89
N LYS A 64 -13.48 4.39 -3.34
CA LYS A 64 -12.48 4.49 -4.43
C LYS A 64 -11.04 4.26 -3.96
N LYS A 65 -10.78 4.42 -2.67
CA LYS A 65 -9.47 4.23 -2.07
C LYS A 65 -9.58 3.88 -0.58
N VAL A 66 -8.48 3.38 -0.02
CA VAL A 66 -8.26 3.29 1.42
C VAL A 66 -6.97 4.02 1.78
N CYS A 67 -6.93 4.63 2.96
CA CYS A 67 -5.76 5.32 3.48
C CYS A 67 -5.24 4.58 4.71
N PHE A 68 -3.95 4.31 4.73
CA PHE A 68 -3.23 3.76 5.87
C PHE A 68 -2.24 4.79 6.40
N THR A 69 -2.15 4.87 7.71
CA THR A 69 -1.10 5.63 8.40
C THR A 69 -0.04 4.62 8.83
N TYR A 70 1.12 4.62 8.17
CA TYR A 70 2.20 3.67 8.43
C TYR A 70 3.34 4.34 9.19
N ASP A 71 3.78 3.77 10.30
CA ASP A 71 4.94 4.27 11.03
C ASP A 71 6.23 3.73 10.39
N LEU A 72 6.97 4.61 9.71
CA LEU A 72 8.27 4.28 9.13
C LEU A 72 9.33 4.67 10.14
N PHE A 73 9.74 3.73 11.00
CA PHE A 73 10.79 3.94 11.98
C PHE A 73 12.14 3.43 11.47
N LEU A 74 13.22 4.03 11.98
CA LEU A 74 14.60 3.61 11.74
C LEU A 74 15.17 3.07 13.05
N ASN A 75 15.94 1.99 12.95
CA ASN A 75 16.66 1.47 14.10
C ASN A 75 17.93 2.28 14.38
N LEU A 76 18.25 2.43 15.66
CA LEU A 76 19.51 3.04 16.09
C LEU A 76 20.70 2.16 15.71
N GLU A 77 21.85 2.79 15.55
CA GLU A 77 23.11 2.10 15.29
C GLU A 77 23.37 1.00 16.33
N GLY A 78 23.84 -0.16 15.86
CA GLY A 78 24.04 -1.35 16.69
C GLY A 78 22.83 -2.28 16.80
N ASN A 79 21.62 -1.87 16.39
CA ASN A 79 20.47 -2.76 16.31
C ASN A 79 20.36 -3.46 14.94
N PRO A 80 19.74 -4.65 14.86
CA PRO A 80 19.48 -5.33 13.59
C PRO A 80 18.67 -4.46 12.61
N PRO A 81 18.77 -4.70 11.29
CA PRO A 81 17.94 -4.01 10.31
C PRO A 81 16.44 -4.19 10.57
N VAL A 82 15.65 -3.13 10.34
CA VAL A 82 14.19 -3.20 10.47
C VAL A 82 13.60 -4.06 9.35
N ASN A 83 12.87 -5.11 9.72
CA ASN A 83 12.01 -5.85 8.82
C ASN A 83 10.62 -5.96 9.45
N HIS A 84 9.75 -4.99 9.14
CA HIS A 84 8.41 -4.89 9.69
C HIS A 84 7.37 -5.18 8.61
N LEU A 85 6.42 -6.08 8.91
CA LEU A 85 5.31 -6.45 8.05
C LEU A 85 3.99 -6.21 8.79
N ARG A 86 3.12 -5.38 8.20
CA ARG A 86 1.77 -5.10 8.71
C ARG A 86 0.74 -5.69 7.76
N CYS A 87 -0.11 -6.56 8.29
CA CYS A 87 -1.20 -7.20 7.53
C CYS A 87 -2.50 -6.42 7.73
N GLU A 88 -3.18 -6.10 6.63
CA GLU A 88 -4.44 -5.37 6.63
C GLU A 88 -5.51 -6.18 5.89
N LYS A 89 -6.68 -6.33 6.51
CA LYS A 89 -7.84 -7.00 5.91
C LYS A 89 -8.88 -5.96 5.51
N LEU A 90 -9.23 -5.93 4.23
CA LEU A 90 -10.28 -5.05 3.69
C LEU A 90 -11.57 -5.84 3.45
N THR A 91 -12.69 -5.27 3.90
CA THR A 91 -14.03 -5.82 3.65
C THR A 91 -14.80 -4.84 2.77
N PHE A 92 -15.33 -5.31 1.64
CA PHE A 92 -16.16 -4.53 0.74
C PHE A 92 -17.59 -5.07 0.80
N ASN A 93 -18.53 -4.24 1.25
CA ASN A 93 -19.94 -4.62 1.37
C ASN A 93 -20.65 -4.39 0.04
N ASN A 94 -21.35 -5.40 -0.47
CA ASN A 94 -22.10 -5.35 -1.74
C ASN A 94 -21.32 -4.74 -2.92
N PRO A 95 -20.09 -5.20 -3.23
CA PRO A 95 -19.32 -4.65 -4.34
C PRO A 95 -20.02 -4.92 -5.67
N THR A 96 -19.84 -4.01 -6.64
CA THR A 96 -20.31 -4.23 -8.01
C THR A 96 -19.83 -5.58 -8.56
N LYS A 97 -20.61 -6.21 -9.45
CA LYS A 97 -20.23 -7.49 -10.06
C LYS A 97 -18.84 -7.44 -10.70
N GLU A 98 -18.50 -6.32 -11.33
CA GLU A 98 -17.19 -6.07 -11.95
C GLU A 98 -16.07 -6.03 -10.89
N PHE A 99 -16.26 -5.27 -9.82
CA PHE A 99 -15.26 -5.14 -8.76
C PHE A 99 -15.10 -6.43 -7.94
N ARG A 100 -16.21 -7.11 -7.63
CA ARG A 100 -16.18 -8.44 -6.99
C ARG A 100 -15.33 -9.43 -7.78
N LYS A 101 -15.46 -9.48 -9.11
CA LYS A 101 -14.64 -10.35 -9.96
C LYS A 101 -13.14 -10.03 -9.85
N LYS A 102 -12.77 -8.75 -9.74
CA LYS A 102 -11.37 -8.32 -9.53
C LYS A 102 -10.85 -8.75 -8.16
N LEU A 103 -11.64 -8.59 -7.10
CA LEU A 103 -11.29 -9.01 -5.74
C LEU A 103 -11.07 -10.52 -5.64
N LEU A 104 -11.98 -11.32 -6.20
CA LEU A 104 -11.86 -12.79 -6.18
C LEU A 104 -10.64 -13.29 -6.96
N LYS A 105 -10.30 -12.65 -8.09
CA LYS A 105 -9.06 -12.96 -8.84
C LYS A 105 -7.80 -12.69 -8.02
N ALA A 106 -7.85 -11.76 -7.07
CA ALA A 106 -6.74 -11.42 -6.19
C ALA A 106 -6.75 -12.20 -4.86
N GLY A 107 -7.51 -13.32 -4.79
CA GLY A 107 -7.57 -14.16 -3.58
C GLY A 107 -8.60 -13.72 -2.54
N GLY A 108 -9.50 -12.80 -2.86
CA GLY A 108 -10.61 -12.42 -1.99
C GLY A 108 -11.57 -13.60 -1.74
N VAL A 109 -12.18 -13.61 -0.56
CA VAL A 109 -13.18 -14.62 -0.15
C VAL A 109 -14.56 -13.96 -0.10
N SER A 110 -15.63 -14.66 -0.49
CA SER A 110 -17.00 -14.16 -0.48
C SER A 110 -17.87 -14.80 0.59
#